data_AF-A0A183MK19-F1
#
_entry.id   AF-A0A183MK19-F1
#
_cell.length_a   1.000
_cell.length_b   1.000
_cell.length_c   1.000
_cell.angle_alpha   90.00
_cell.angle_beta   90.00
_cell.angle_gamma   90.00
#
_symmetry.space_group_name_H-M   'P 1'
#
loop_
_entity.id
_entity.type
_entity.pdbx_description
1 polymer ?
#
loop_
_entity_poly.entity_id
_entity_poly.type
_entity_poly.pdbx_seq_one_letter_code
_entity_poly.pdbx_strand_id
1 'polypeptide(L)'
;MGIDKADVRFVIHFSSSKSLENYYQESGRAGRDSNSADCILMWRFSDLFRLASMVSSERTGIAKLYEMVGYCIDPDMCRRFLISKNLGDASWSTDDCKNACDNCQRKNTNKSDVSTLIQIKTDKLLNATKQLLFDQSLTKQERITGPKLIDLMTCNKQIQSISQKLLYRNQEKPERQFYEYFISWCLIKQYLKLDFHFTPYSTVCYVVNNDNSVDNEHIELMPYLLSIKEELDKDKVTEERSHVDAKRKRIHSTEMVDLT
;
A
#
# COMPACT_ATOMS: atom_id res chain seq x y z
N MET A 1 -1.93 -10.43 -26.59
CA MET A 1 -1.88 -9.87 -27.96
C MET A 1 -3.31 -9.58 -28.43
N GLY A 2 -3.53 -8.59 -29.32
CA GLY A 2 -4.77 -8.45 -30.08
C GLY A 2 -5.80 -7.39 -29.65
N ILE A 3 -5.56 -6.62 -28.58
CA ILE A 3 -6.46 -5.49 -28.23
C ILE A 3 -5.89 -4.21 -28.85
N ASP A 4 -6.58 -3.70 -29.85
CA ASP A 4 -6.29 -2.44 -30.54
C ASP A 4 -7.55 -1.56 -30.66
N LYS A 5 -8.16 -1.27 -29.50
CA LYS A 5 -9.25 -0.29 -29.40
C LYS A 5 -8.66 1.05 -28.98
N ALA A 6 -8.86 2.08 -29.80
CA ALA A 6 -8.21 3.38 -29.60
C ALA A 6 -8.78 4.15 -28.38
N ASP A 7 -10.09 4.02 -28.17
CA ASP A 7 -10.92 4.82 -27.26
C ASP A 7 -11.14 4.16 -25.88
N VAL A 8 -10.19 3.38 -25.40
CA VAL A 8 -10.25 2.79 -24.05
C VAL A 8 -9.98 3.87 -23.00
N ARG A 9 -11.00 4.20 -22.19
CA ARG A 9 -10.94 5.28 -21.18
C ARG A 9 -10.38 4.89 -19.83
N PHE A 10 -10.43 3.61 -19.48
CA PHE A 10 -9.84 3.15 -18.24
C PHE A 10 -9.33 1.72 -18.36
N VAL A 11 -8.30 1.43 -17.59
CA VAL A 11 -7.80 0.07 -17.33
C VAL A 11 -7.68 -0.11 -15.82
N ILE A 12 -8.38 -1.10 -15.28
CA ILE A 12 -8.38 -1.41 -13.86
C ILE A 12 -7.65 -2.75 -13.66
N HIS A 13 -6.57 -2.72 -12.90
CA HIS A 13 -5.88 -3.91 -12.42
C HIS A 13 -6.46 -4.29 -11.07
N PHE A 14 -7.24 -5.37 -11.02
CA PHE A 14 -7.84 -5.85 -9.75
C PHE A 14 -6.81 -6.46 -8.79
N SER A 15 -5.67 -6.88 -9.32
CA SER A 15 -4.48 -7.35 -8.61
C SER A 15 -3.27 -6.73 -9.29
N SER A 16 -2.17 -6.58 -8.55
CA SER A 16 -0.89 -6.22 -9.14
C SER A 16 -0.44 -7.23 -10.21
N SER A 17 0.30 -6.74 -11.20
CA SER A 17 0.92 -7.56 -12.25
C SER A 17 2.16 -8.27 -11.71
N LYS A 18 2.69 -9.25 -12.45
CA LYS A 18 3.90 -9.99 -12.04
C LYS A 18 5.18 -9.13 -12.06
N SER A 19 5.19 -8.09 -12.88
CA SER A 19 6.32 -7.19 -13.08
C SER A 19 5.83 -5.83 -13.58
N LEU A 20 6.68 -4.82 -13.49
CA LEU A 20 6.33 -3.47 -13.93
C LEU A 20 6.25 -3.36 -15.46
N GLU A 21 6.98 -4.18 -16.22
CA GLU A 21 6.88 -4.22 -17.68
C GLU A 21 5.54 -4.82 -18.14
N ASN A 22 5.04 -5.85 -17.44
CA ASN A 22 3.71 -6.38 -17.70
C ASN A 22 2.64 -5.33 -17.40
N TYR A 23 2.74 -4.66 -16.25
CA TYR A 23 1.83 -3.57 -15.89
C TYR A 23 1.84 -2.46 -16.96
N TYR A 24 3.02 -2.02 -17.41
CA TYR A 24 3.16 -1.00 -18.45
C TYR A 24 2.49 -1.42 -19.77
N GLN A 25 2.70 -2.67 -20.19
CA GLN A 25 2.07 -3.20 -21.40
C GLN A 25 0.53 -3.30 -21.28
N GLU A 26 0.04 -3.70 -20.11
CA GLU A 26 -1.38 -3.86 -19.80
C GLU A 26 -2.09 -2.51 -19.69
N SER A 27 -1.53 -1.56 -18.93
CA SER A 27 -2.05 -0.20 -18.76
C SER A 27 -1.96 0.61 -20.04
N GLY A 28 -0.93 0.40 -20.87
CA GLY A 28 -0.74 1.05 -22.18
C GLY A 28 -1.77 0.68 -23.25
N ARG A 29 -2.79 -0.11 -22.89
CA ARG A 29 -3.99 -0.33 -23.73
C ARG A 29 -5.00 0.81 -23.61
N ALA A 30 -4.91 1.66 -22.59
CA ALA A 30 -5.75 2.84 -22.42
C ALA A 30 -5.26 4.01 -23.31
N GLY A 31 -6.18 4.85 -23.79
CA GLY A 31 -5.82 6.18 -24.33
C GLY A 31 -5.00 6.21 -25.62
N ARG A 32 -5.15 5.23 -26.53
CA ARG A 32 -4.41 5.20 -27.82
C ARG A 32 -4.87 6.27 -28.81
N ASP A 33 -6.03 6.88 -28.57
CA ASP A 33 -6.52 8.09 -29.25
C ASP A 33 -5.90 9.39 -28.71
N SER A 34 -4.91 9.32 -27.81
CA SER A 34 -4.24 10.46 -27.16
C SER A 34 -5.13 11.31 -26.25
N ASN A 35 -6.38 10.89 -26.01
CA ASN A 35 -7.24 11.51 -25.02
C ASN A 35 -6.93 10.97 -23.62
N SER A 36 -7.31 11.74 -22.60
CA SER A 36 -7.16 11.33 -21.20
C SER A 36 -7.80 9.96 -20.93
N ALA A 37 -7.09 9.13 -20.16
CA ALA A 37 -7.53 7.82 -19.74
C ALA A 37 -6.91 7.48 -18.38
N ASP A 38 -7.63 6.68 -17.60
CA ASP A 38 -7.26 6.34 -16.23
C ASP A 38 -6.70 4.93 -16.13
N CYS A 39 -5.58 4.78 -15.42
CA CYS A 39 -5.00 3.48 -15.09
C CYS A 39 -5.02 3.32 -13.57
N ILE A 40 -5.85 2.40 -13.08
CA ILE A 40 -6.07 2.20 -11.65
C ILE A 40 -5.56 0.81 -11.27
N LEU A 41 -4.67 0.75 -10.27
CA LEU A 41 -4.18 -0.50 -9.72
C LEU A 41 -4.69 -0.68 -8.30
N MET A 42 -5.39 -1.79 -8.06
CA MET A 42 -5.81 -2.22 -6.73
C MET A 42 -4.74 -3.13 -6.14
N TRP A 43 -4.13 -2.70 -5.04
CA TRP A 43 -3.10 -3.44 -4.33
C TRP A 43 -3.64 -4.08 -3.05
N ARG A 44 -3.28 -5.34 -2.82
CA ARG A 44 -3.48 -6.04 -1.55
C ARG A 44 -2.22 -6.77 -1.14
N PHE A 45 -1.93 -6.77 0.15
CA PHE A 45 -0.77 -7.48 0.71
C PHE A 45 -0.76 -8.98 0.36
N SER A 46 -1.93 -9.61 0.27
CA SER A 46 -2.04 -11.03 -0.09
C SER A 46 -1.59 -11.33 -1.54
N ASP A 47 -1.66 -10.35 -2.44
CA ASP A 47 -1.24 -10.55 -3.83
C ASP A 47 0.27 -10.77 -3.94
N LEU A 48 1.06 -10.18 -3.03
CA LEU A 48 2.51 -10.42 -2.94
C LEU A 48 2.83 -11.92 -2.90
N PHE A 49 2.23 -12.64 -1.95
CA PHE A 49 2.54 -14.05 -1.72
C PHE A 49 1.98 -14.95 -2.83
N ARG A 50 0.79 -14.64 -3.34
CA ARG A 50 0.18 -15.37 -4.46
C ARG A 50 1.04 -15.24 -5.72
N LEU A 51 1.46 -14.03 -6.07
CA LEU A 51 2.31 -13.77 -7.22
C LEU A 51 3.71 -14.37 -7.01
N ALA A 52 4.27 -14.27 -5.80
CA ALA A 52 5.57 -14.86 -5.47
C ALA A 52 5.58 -16.38 -5.71
N SER A 53 4.54 -17.09 -5.28
CA SER A 53 4.38 -18.52 -5.55
C SER A 53 4.26 -18.86 -7.04
N MET A 54 3.70 -17.94 -7.86
CA MET A 54 3.57 -18.14 -9.31
C MET A 54 4.88 -17.90 -10.07
N VAL A 55 5.74 -17.02 -9.56
CA VAL A 55 7.00 -16.64 -10.22
C VAL A 55 8.23 -17.26 -9.56
N SER A 56 8.06 -18.13 -8.56
CA SER A 56 9.16 -18.74 -7.81
C SER A 56 10.11 -19.59 -8.66
N SER A 57 9.61 -20.13 -9.77
CA SER A 57 10.40 -20.92 -10.73
C SER A 57 11.08 -20.07 -11.81
N GLU A 58 10.73 -18.78 -11.90
CA GLU A 58 11.32 -17.85 -12.87
C GLU A 58 12.61 -17.26 -12.28
N ARG A 59 13.73 -17.33 -13.03
CA ARG A 59 15.07 -16.90 -12.54
C ARG A 59 15.09 -15.48 -11.96
N THR A 60 14.35 -14.56 -12.57
CA THR A 60 14.25 -13.15 -12.15
C THR A 60 12.85 -12.77 -11.65
N GLY A 61 11.97 -13.75 -11.46
CA GLY A 61 10.55 -13.53 -11.15
C GLY A 61 10.35 -12.77 -9.84
N ILE A 62 11.02 -13.19 -8.78
CA ILE A 62 10.92 -12.53 -7.46
C ILE A 62 11.50 -11.11 -7.48
N ALA A 63 12.62 -10.90 -8.19
CA ALA A 63 13.22 -9.58 -8.32
C ALA A 63 12.26 -8.60 -9.01
N LYS A 64 11.68 -9.00 -10.15
CA LYS A 64 10.68 -8.22 -10.89
C LYS A 64 9.39 -7.98 -10.09
N LEU A 65 8.97 -8.98 -9.31
CA LEU A 65 7.82 -8.83 -8.41
C LEU A 65 8.11 -7.77 -7.34
N TYR A 66 9.30 -7.78 -6.73
CA TYR A 66 9.66 -6.77 -5.74
C TYR A 66 9.74 -5.36 -6.33
N GLU A 67 10.16 -5.20 -7.58
CA GLU A 67 10.07 -3.91 -8.28
C GLU A 67 8.60 -3.45 -8.43
N MET A 68 7.71 -4.36 -8.82
CA MET A 68 6.27 -4.07 -8.95
C MET A 68 5.62 -3.74 -7.60
N VAL A 69 5.99 -4.45 -6.54
CA VAL A 69 5.50 -4.19 -5.18
C VAL A 69 6.04 -2.86 -4.68
N GLY A 70 7.31 -2.55 -4.95
CA GLY A 70 7.91 -1.25 -4.70
C GLY A 70 7.12 -0.13 -5.37
N TYR A 71 6.73 -0.31 -6.63
CA TYR A 71 5.85 0.62 -7.34
C TYR A 71 4.49 0.80 -6.63
N CYS A 72 3.87 -0.28 -6.13
CA CYS A 72 2.56 -0.23 -5.48
C CYS A 72 2.60 0.51 -4.13
N ILE A 73 3.63 0.24 -3.33
CA ILE A 73 3.73 0.79 -1.97
C ILE A 73 4.39 2.16 -1.93
N ASP A 74 5.09 2.61 -2.97
CA ASP A 74 5.77 3.91 -2.94
C ASP A 74 4.78 5.06 -2.71
N PRO A 75 4.93 5.82 -1.60
CA PRO A 75 3.98 6.86 -1.22
C PRO A 75 4.25 8.23 -1.88
N ASP A 76 5.42 8.44 -2.47
CA ASP A 76 5.95 9.79 -2.72
C ASP A 76 6.44 10.03 -4.16
N MET A 77 7.12 9.06 -4.74
CA MET A 77 7.76 9.18 -6.05
C MET A 77 6.72 9.22 -7.16
N CYS A 78 6.95 10.04 -8.18
CA CYS A 78 6.08 10.09 -9.36
C CYS A 78 5.94 8.69 -9.99
N ARG A 79 4.70 8.24 -10.22
CA ARG A 79 4.43 6.92 -10.82
C ARG A 79 5.11 6.75 -12.18
N ARG A 80 5.11 7.79 -13.02
CA ARG A 80 5.75 7.77 -14.34
C ARG A 80 7.28 7.70 -14.24
N PHE A 81 7.87 8.37 -13.25
CA PHE A 81 9.30 8.28 -12.98
C PHE A 81 9.70 6.86 -12.57
N LEU A 82 8.93 6.21 -11.68
CA LEU A 82 9.20 4.83 -11.27
C LEU A 82 9.16 3.86 -12.46
N ILE A 83 8.17 4.01 -13.35
CA ILE A 83 8.08 3.22 -14.59
C ILE A 83 9.27 3.50 -15.51
N SER A 84 9.58 4.77 -15.78
CA SER A 84 10.72 5.17 -16.63
C SER A 84 12.04 4.59 -16.13
N LYS A 85 12.31 4.74 -14.83
CA LYS A 85 13.52 4.21 -14.19
C LYS A 85 13.65 2.70 -14.36
N ASN A 86 12.55 1.96 -14.23
CA ASN A 86 12.56 0.50 -14.40
C ASN A 86 12.78 0.08 -15.85
N LEU A 87 12.23 0.84 -16.82
CA LEU A 87 12.45 0.60 -18.25
C LEU A 87 13.85 1.02 -18.74
N GLY A 88 14.70 1.54 -17.86
CA GLY A 88 16.05 2.00 -18.18
C GLY A 88 16.10 3.36 -18.86
N ASP A 89 15.00 4.13 -18.84
CA ASP A 89 14.95 5.48 -19.38
C ASP A 89 15.26 6.50 -18.27
N ALA A 90 16.44 7.12 -18.37
CA ALA A 90 16.95 8.12 -17.44
C ALA A 90 16.56 9.56 -17.81
N SER A 91 15.85 9.76 -18.93
CA SER A 91 15.50 11.10 -19.42
C SER A 91 14.30 11.73 -18.71
N TRP A 92 13.47 10.91 -18.05
CA TRP A 92 12.24 11.37 -17.42
C TRP A 92 12.48 12.11 -16.10
N SER A 93 12.01 13.35 -16.02
CA SER A 93 11.97 14.15 -14.80
C SER A 93 10.57 14.14 -14.16
N THR A 94 10.47 14.52 -12.89
CA THR A 94 9.16 14.63 -12.22
C THR A 94 8.28 15.71 -12.86
N ASP A 95 8.87 16.72 -13.49
CA ASP A 95 8.18 17.87 -14.08
C ASP A 95 7.42 17.46 -15.36
N ASP A 96 7.90 16.43 -16.07
CA ASP A 96 7.26 15.87 -17.27
C ASP A 96 5.91 15.21 -16.97
N CYS A 97 5.64 14.87 -15.70
CA CYS A 97 4.39 14.24 -15.29
C CYS A 97 3.17 15.17 -15.43
N LYS A 98 3.36 16.49 -15.26
CA LYS A 98 2.28 17.48 -15.30
C LYS A 98 1.09 17.12 -14.40
N ASN A 99 1.36 16.58 -13.20
CA ASN A 99 0.34 16.19 -12.22
C ASN A 99 -0.68 15.14 -12.69
N ALA A 100 -0.25 14.24 -13.57
CA ALA A 100 -1.10 13.19 -14.11
C ALA A 100 -1.06 11.86 -13.34
N CYS A 101 -0.45 11.82 -12.15
CA CYS A 101 -0.51 10.65 -11.26
C CYS A 101 -0.86 11.06 -9.82
N ASP A 102 -1.38 10.09 -9.06
CA ASP A 102 -1.80 10.23 -7.67
C ASP A 102 -0.73 10.89 -6.78
N ASN A 103 0.52 10.43 -6.86
CA ASN A 103 1.62 10.94 -6.03
C ASN A 103 1.95 12.42 -6.34
N CYS A 104 1.97 12.82 -7.62
CA CYS A 104 2.21 14.21 -8.01
C CYS A 104 1.02 15.13 -7.71
N GLN A 105 -0.20 14.61 -7.83
CA GLN A 105 -1.42 15.34 -7.45
C GLN A 105 -1.43 15.64 -5.95
N ARG A 106 -1.10 14.64 -5.12
CA ARG A 106 -1.01 14.77 -3.65
C ARG A 106 -0.04 15.87 -3.22
N LYS A 107 1.10 16.02 -3.90
CA LYS A 107 2.11 17.05 -3.58
C LYS A 107 1.65 18.48 -3.90
N ASN A 108 0.79 18.65 -4.91
CA ASN A 108 0.32 19.96 -5.35
C ASN A 108 -0.98 20.40 -4.67
N THR A 109 -1.67 19.52 -3.96
CA THR A 109 -2.81 19.90 -3.15
C THR A 109 -2.34 20.63 -1.89
N ASN A 110 -2.46 21.96 -1.85
CA ASN A 110 -2.20 22.83 -0.69
C ASN A 110 -3.14 22.61 0.51
N LYS A 111 -3.82 21.45 0.60
CA LYS A 111 -4.71 21.13 1.71
C LYS A 111 -3.94 20.31 2.74
N SER A 112 -3.79 20.91 3.91
CA SER A 112 -3.17 20.43 5.15
C SER A 112 -3.72 19.12 5.75
N ASP A 113 -4.55 18.35 5.03
CA ASP A 113 -5.71 17.76 5.70
C ASP A 113 -5.91 16.25 5.57
N VAL A 114 -5.04 15.43 4.97
CA VAL A 114 -5.34 13.97 4.96
C VAL A 114 -4.14 13.04 5.18
N SER A 115 -2.92 13.43 4.76
CA SER A 115 -1.79 12.53 4.89
C SER A 115 -0.42 13.22 4.91
N THR A 116 0.44 12.84 5.86
CA THR A 116 1.81 13.35 6.00
C THR A 116 2.82 12.25 5.69
N LEU A 117 3.80 12.55 4.85
CA LEU A 117 4.92 11.66 4.61
C LEU A 117 5.90 11.74 5.79
N ILE A 118 6.15 10.60 6.43
CA ILE A 118 7.09 10.48 7.54
C ILE A 118 8.19 9.46 7.20
N GLN A 119 9.37 9.64 7.79
CA GLN A 119 10.50 8.73 7.68
C GLN A 119 10.67 8.00 9.02
N ILE A 120 10.47 6.69 9.03
CA ILE A 120 10.41 5.90 10.26
C ILE A 120 11.71 5.08 10.41
N LYS A 121 12.35 5.20 11.57
CA LYS A 121 13.46 4.32 11.96
C LYS A 121 12.92 2.99 12.50
N THR A 122 13.04 1.92 11.72
CA THR A 122 12.35 0.65 11.98
C THR A 122 13.15 -0.40 12.76
N ASP A 123 14.38 -0.12 13.17
CA ASP A 123 15.32 -1.12 13.74
C ASP A 123 14.71 -1.93 14.88
N LYS A 124 14.08 -1.24 15.84
CA LYS A 124 13.44 -1.88 17.00
C LYS A 124 12.29 -2.80 16.57
N LEU A 125 11.52 -2.38 15.58
CA LEU A 125 10.40 -3.16 15.05
C LEU A 125 10.90 -4.36 14.24
N LEU A 126 11.95 -4.18 13.43
CA LEU A 126 12.59 -5.26 12.68
C LEU A 126 13.17 -6.31 13.63
N ASN A 127 13.91 -5.90 14.65
CA ASN A 127 14.48 -6.82 15.64
C ASN A 127 13.39 -7.60 16.39
N ALA A 128 12.31 -6.93 16.82
CA ALA A 128 11.18 -7.60 17.44
C ALA A 128 10.48 -8.58 16.48
N THR A 129 10.41 -8.26 15.19
CA THR A 129 9.84 -9.14 14.15
C THR A 129 10.74 -10.36 13.89
N LYS A 130 12.05 -10.15 13.80
CA LYS A 130 13.04 -11.23 13.65
C LYS A 130 13.01 -12.18 14.85
N GLN A 131 12.90 -11.64 16.06
CA GLN A 131 12.73 -12.42 17.29
C GLN A 131 11.41 -13.20 17.27
N LEU A 132 10.30 -12.57 16.88
CA LEU A 132 9.01 -13.26 16.76
C LEU A 132 9.09 -14.44 15.79
N LEU A 133 9.72 -14.27 14.63
CA LEU A 133 9.92 -15.35 13.66
C LEU A 133 10.79 -16.48 14.22
N PHE A 134 11.85 -16.13 14.94
CA PHE A 134 12.75 -17.08 15.59
C PHE A 134 12.03 -17.88 16.68
N ASP A 135 11.25 -17.22 17.54
CA ASP A 135 10.52 -17.86 18.63
C ASP A 135 9.49 -18.88 18.13
N GLN A 136 8.78 -18.59 17.03
CA GLN A 136 7.81 -19.52 16.45
C GLN A 136 8.50 -20.70 15.75
N SER A 137 9.62 -20.44 15.08
CA SER A 137 10.41 -21.48 14.42
C SER A 137 11.01 -22.46 15.44
N LEU A 138 11.63 -21.97 16.52
CA LEU A 138 12.25 -22.84 17.52
C LEU A 138 11.25 -23.47 18.49
N THR A 139 10.37 -22.65 19.09
CA THR A 139 9.50 -23.12 20.18
C THR A 139 8.37 -23.99 19.66
N LYS A 140 7.80 -23.63 18.50
CA LYS A 140 6.61 -24.30 17.96
C LYS A 140 6.88 -25.10 16.70
N GLN A 141 8.10 -25.04 16.15
CA GLN A 141 8.44 -25.69 14.88
C GLN A 141 7.47 -25.32 13.75
N GLU A 142 6.98 -24.08 13.78
CA GLU A 142 5.96 -23.58 12.86
C GLU A 142 6.57 -22.61 11.84
N ARG A 143 6.29 -22.83 10.54
CA ARG A 143 6.62 -21.88 9.47
C ARG A 143 5.49 -20.87 9.30
N ILE A 144 5.84 -19.58 9.25
CA ILE A 144 4.84 -18.50 9.28
C ILE A 144 4.58 -17.95 7.87
N THR A 145 3.31 -17.92 7.47
CA THR A 145 2.89 -17.24 6.22
C THR A 145 2.78 -15.74 6.44
N GLY A 146 2.88 -14.94 5.37
CA GLY A 146 2.73 -13.48 5.46
C GLY A 146 1.50 -13.01 6.24
N PRO A 147 0.28 -13.46 5.88
CA PRO A 147 -0.94 -13.09 6.61
C PRO A 147 -0.90 -13.47 8.10
N LYS A 148 -0.37 -14.66 8.41
CA LYS A 148 -0.23 -15.12 9.80
C LYS A 148 0.77 -14.26 10.58
N LEU A 149 1.85 -13.82 9.95
CA LEU A 149 2.81 -12.91 10.56
C LEU A 149 2.14 -11.59 10.95
N ILE A 150 1.32 -11.02 10.05
CA ILE A 150 0.55 -9.80 10.35
C ILE A 150 -0.38 -10.01 11.54
N ASP A 151 -1.09 -11.15 11.61
CA ASP A 151 -1.98 -11.45 12.73
C ASP A 151 -1.22 -11.57 14.05
N LEU A 152 -0.04 -12.22 14.03
CA LEU A 152 0.82 -12.36 15.21
C LEU A 152 1.38 -11.00 15.65
N MET A 153 1.85 -10.16 14.72
CA MET A 153 2.31 -8.81 15.01
C MET A 153 1.19 -7.94 15.59
N THR A 154 -0.02 -8.06 15.03
CA THR A 154 -1.21 -7.34 15.50
C THR A 154 -1.64 -7.80 16.90
N CYS A 155 -1.30 -9.02 17.33
CA CYS A 155 -1.61 -9.51 18.69
C CYS A 155 -0.48 -9.30 19.71
N ASN A 156 0.76 -9.05 19.26
CA ASN A 156 1.92 -8.98 20.13
C ASN A 156 2.02 -7.60 20.82
N LYS A 157 1.89 -7.58 22.15
CA LYS A 157 1.92 -6.34 22.97
C LYS A 157 3.22 -5.54 22.84
N GLN A 158 4.37 -6.22 22.74
CA GLN A 158 5.67 -5.56 22.59
C GLN A 158 5.76 -4.87 21.23
N ILE A 159 5.37 -5.56 20.16
CA ILE A 159 5.35 -5.01 18.80
C ILE A 159 4.38 -3.83 18.72
N GLN A 160 3.16 -3.96 19.26
CA GLN A 160 2.20 -2.86 19.34
C GLN A 160 2.79 -1.63 20.04
N SER A 161 3.42 -1.80 21.21
CA SER A 161 4.02 -0.69 21.96
C SER A 161 5.15 0.00 21.19
N ILE A 162 5.99 -0.76 20.49
CA ILE A 162 7.05 -0.21 19.63
C ILE A 162 6.42 0.58 18.48
N SER A 163 5.47 -0.01 17.77
CA SER A 163 4.80 0.61 16.63
C SER A 163 4.04 1.88 16.99
N GLN A 164 3.38 1.94 18.15
CA GLN A 164 2.71 3.16 18.63
C GLN A 164 3.69 4.31 18.84
N LYS A 165 4.85 4.02 19.46
CA LYS A 165 5.92 5.01 19.66
C LYS A 165 6.49 5.52 18.33
N LEU A 166 6.57 4.66 17.32
CA LEU A 166 7.06 5.03 15.98
C LEU A 166 6.10 5.94 15.21
N LEU A 167 4.79 5.78 15.41
CA LEU A 167 3.75 6.53 14.71
C LEU A 167 3.32 7.81 15.44
N TYR A 168 3.93 8.14 16.58
CA TYR A 168 3.57 9.28 17.45
C TYR A 168 2.08 9.37 17.80
N ARG A 169 1.34 8.23 17.73
CA ARG A 169 -0.08 8.18 18.11
C ARG A 169 -0.18 7.82 19.57
N ASN A 170 -0.58 8.79 20.39
CA ASN A 170 -0.64 8.62 21.84
C ASN A 170 -1.72 7.64 22.33
N GLN A 171 -2.68 7.18 21.51
CA GLN A 171 -3.81 6.38 22.02
C GLN A 171 -4.37 5.27 21.10
N GLU A 172 -4.01 5.22 19.81
CA GLU A 172 -4.58 4.21 18.91
C GLU A 172 -3.60 3.06 18.60
N LYS A 173 -4.14 1.84 18.47
CA LYS A 173 -3.37 0.70 17.98
C LYS A 173 -3.03 0.94 16.50
N PRO A 174 -1.81 0.60 16.04
CA PRO A 174 -1.45 0.68 14.64
C PRO A 174 -2.42 -0.15 13.79
N GLU A 175 -2.84 0.41 12.66
CA GLU A 175 -3.72 -0.29 11.74
C GLU A 175 -3.01 -1.45 11.07
N ARG A 176 -3.75 -2.49 10.67
CA ARG A 176 -3.22 -3.66 9.96
C ARG A 176 -2.37 -3.27 8.74
N GLN A 177 -2.81 -2.24 8.02
CA GLN A 177 -2.14 -1.72 6.83
C GLN A 177 -0.71 -1.24 7.10
N PHE A 178 -0.42 -0.73 8.30
CA PHE A 178 0.94 -0.36 8.69
C PHE A 178 1.87 -1.58 8.72
N TYR A 179 1.40 -2.69 9.30
CA TYR A 179 2.18 -3.92 9.35
C TYR A 179 2.34 -4.55 7.96
N GLU A 180 1.29 -4.52 7.14
CA GLU A 180 1.34 -5.00 5.75
C GLU A 180 2.37 -4.21 4.92
N TYR A 181 2.37 -2.89 5.07
CA TYR A 181 3.36 -2.01 4.46
C TYR A 181 4.78 -2.33 4.96
N PHE A 182 4.96 -2.42 6.27
CA PHE A 182 6.25 -2.70 6.91
C PHE A 182 6.84 -4.03 6.42
N ILE A 183 6.05 -5.11 6.39
CA ILE A 183 6.52 -6.42 5.91
C ILE A 183 6.85 -6.37 4.42
N SER A 184 6.02 -5.70 3.61
CA SER A 184 6.30 -5.53 2.17
C SER A 184 7.64 -4.80 1.95
N TRP A 185 7.86 -3.71 2.69
CA TRP A 185 9.10 -2.95 2.65
C TRP A 185 10.31 -3.78 3.10
N CYS A 186 10.18 -4.54 4.19
CA CYS A 186 11.25 -5.44 4.66
C CYS A 186 11.62 -6.53 3.64
N LEU A 187 10.65 -7.05 2.89
CA LEU A 187 10.90 -8.05 1.84
C LEU A 187 11.63 -7.43 0.64
N ILE A 188 11.21 -6.23 0.19
CA ILE A 188 11.89 -5.51 -0.90
C ILE A 188 13.33 -5.15 -0.52
N LYS A 189 13.54 -4.68 0.72
CA LYS A 189 14.87 -4.33 1.26
C LYS A 189 15.69 -5.53 1.72
N GLN A 190 15.19 -6.75 1.53
CA GLN A 190 15.89 -8.00 1.88
C GLN A 190 16.23 -8.12 3.38
N TYR A 191 15.53 -7.42 4.27
CA TYR A 191 15.64 -7.65 5.71
C TYR A 191 14.94 -8.94 6.14
N LEU A 192 13.89 -9.29 5.40
CA LEU A 192 13.19 -10.58 5.45
C LEU A 192 13.28 -11.23 4.06
N LYS A 193 13.14 -12.55 4.01
CA LYS A 193 13.11 -13.29 2.74
C LYS A 193 11.89 -14.21 2.68
N LEU A 194 11.52 -14.56 1.46
CA LEU A 194 10.50 -15.58 1.20
C LEU A 194 11.15 -16.96 1.18
N ASP A 195 10.50 -17.93 1.82
CA ASP A 195 10.82 -19.34 1.77
C ASP A 195 9.70 -20.10 1.07
N PHE A 196 10.04 -20.94 0.09
CA PHE A 196 9.07 -21.62 -0.76
C PHE A 196 9.02 -23.10 -0.42
N HIS A 197 7.81 -23.60 -0.18
CA HIS A 197 7.57 -25.02 0.03
C HIS A 197 6.66 -25.58 -1.05
N PHE A 198 7.20 -26.51 -1.83
CA PHE A 198 6.49 -27.17 -2.92
C PHE A 198 5.69 -28.34 -2.38
N THR A 199 4.37 -28.23 -2.45
CA THR A 199 3.43 -29.31 -2.18
C THR A 199 2.92 -29.88 -3.51
N PRO A 200 2.28 -31.06 -3.53
CA PRO A 200 1.82 -31.69 -4.78
C PRO A 200 0.91 -30.80 -5.66
N TYR A 201 0.17 -29.87 -5.06
CA TYR A 201 -0.83 -29.05 -5.76
C TYR A 201 -0.57 -27.54 -5.68
N SER A 202 0.41 -27.10 -4.89
CA SER A 202 0.63 -25.66 -4.67
C SER A 202 2.03 -25.36 -4.14
N THR A 203 2.50 -24.14 -4.40
CA THR A 203 3.68 -23.59 -3.75
C THR A 203 3.22 -22.70 -2.59
N VAL A 204 3.55 -23.09 -1.37
CA VAL A 204 3.27 -22.28 -0.18
C VAL A 204 4.46 -21.33 0.05
N CYS A 205 4.14 -20.08 0.37
CA CYS A 205 5.13 -19.04 0.61
C CYS A 205 5.13 -18.65 2.10
N TYR A 206 6.29 -18.80 2.73
CA TYR A 206 6.55 -18.43 4.12
C TYR A 206 7.48 -17.22 4.19
N VAL A 207 7.44 -16.52 5.32
CA VAL A 207 8.34 -15.40 5.62
C VAL A 207 9.35 -15.86 6.65
N VAL A 208 10.64 -15.65 6.38
CA VAL A 208 11.73 -16.02 7.29
C VAL A 208 12.74 -14.89 7.41
N ASN A 209 13.60 -14.97 8.43
CA ASN A 209 14.71 -14.04 8.59
C ASN A 209 15.69 -14.18 7.44
N ASN A 210 16.22 -13.04 6.97
CA ASN A 210 17.35 -13.06 6.06
C ASN A 210 18.65 -12.85 6.85
N ASP A 211 19.37 -13.93 7.12
CA ASP A 211 20.61 -13.90 7.90
C ASP A 211 21.76 -13.21 7.16
N ASN A 212 21.65 -13.06 5.83
CA ASN A 212 22.61 -12.35 4.98
C ASN A 212 22.35 -10.83 4.93
N SER A 213 21.39 -10.29 5.69
CA SER A 213 21.22 -8.83 5.76
C SER A 213 22.46 -8.25 6.42
N VAL A 214 23.27 -7.52 5.64
CA VAL A 214 24.44 -6.74 6.07
C VAL A 214 24.17 -6.11 7.43
N ASP A 215 25.17 -6.20 8.33
CA ASP A 215 25.15 -5.80 9.73
C ASP A 215 24.20 -4.64 10.04
N ASN A 216 23.52 -4.73 11.20
CA ASN A 216 22.47 -3.83 11.72
C ASN A 216 22.85 -2.33 11.81
N GLU A 217 23.95 -1.87 11.24
CA GLU A 217 24.49 -0.53 11.40
C GLU A 217 23.83 0.52 10.50
N HIS A 218 23.22 0.14 9.37
CA HIS A 218 22.52 1.10 8.50
C HIS A 218 21.21 0.55 7.91
N ILE A 219 20.16 0.43 8.74
CA ILE A 219 18.79 0.22 8.26
C ILE A 219 18.27 1.54 7.65
N GLU A 220 17.76 1.46 6.42
CA GLU A 220 17.20 2.62 5.73
C GLU A 220 15.95 3.14 6.46
N LEU A 221 15.70 4.45 6.38
CA LEU A 221 14.45 5.00 6.88
C LEU A 221 13.30 4.53 5.98
N MET A 222 12.25 4.00 6.61
CA MET A 222 11.07 3.56 5.90
C MET A 222 10.17 4.78 5.64
N PRO A 223 9.95 5.19 4.37
CA PRO A 223 8.95 6.19 4.07
C PRO A 223 7.58 5.60 4.39
N TYR A 224 6.71 6.36 5.05
CA TYR A 224 5.34 5.94 5.33
C TYR A 224 4.41 7.12 5.21
N LEU A 225 3.29 6.91 4.51
CA LEU A 225 2.25 7.91 4.40
C LEU A 225 1.28 7.74 5.57
N LEU A 226 1.43 8.59 6.57
CA LEU A 226 0.55 8.60 7.72
C LEU A 226 -0.75 9.31 7.32
N SER A 227 -1.86 8.58 7.22
CA SER A 227 -3.16 9.23 7.15
C SER A 227 -3.46 9.88 8.49
N ILE A 228 -3.53 11.21 8.51
CA ILE A 228 -4.14 11.94 9.60
C ILE A 228 -5.62 11.75 9.34
N LYS A 229 -6.26 10.79 10.01
CA LYS A 229 -7.71 10.84 10.12
C LYS A 229 -7.98 12.17 10.79
N GLU A 230 -8.54 13.11 10.05
CA GLU A 230 -9.06 14.31 10.65
C GLU A 230 -10.03 13.88 11.76
N GLU A 231 -9.84 14.40 12.97
CA GLU A 231 -10.93 14.58 13.91
C GLU A 231 -11.92 15.66 13.40
N LEU A 232 -12.09 15.81 12.07
CA LEU A 232 -13.04 16.74 11.49
C LEU A 232 -14.38 16.02 11.32
N ASP A 233 -15.32 16.50 12.14
CA ASP A 233 -16.74 16.59 11.85
C ASP A 233 -17.67 15.45 12.27
N LYS A 234 -17.52 15.01 13.53
CA LYS A 234 -18.72 14.70 14.33
C LYS A 234 -19.62 15.93 14.54
N ASP A 235 -19.09 17.14 14.32
CA ASP A 235 -19.82 18.40 14.45
C ASP A 235 -20.55 18.86 13.16
N LYS A 236 -20.13 18.49 11.94
CA LYS A 236 -20.98 18.75 10.74
C LYS A 236 -22.17 17.83 10.62
N VAL A 237 -22.11 16.61 11.17
CA VAL A 237 -23.27 15.71 11.18
C VAL A 237 -24.38 16.20 12.12
N THR A 238 -24.02 16.93 13.20
CA THR A 238 -24.99 17.58 14.09
C THR A 238 -25.54 18.88 13.49
N GLU A 239 -24.71 19.69 12.82
CA GLU A 239 -25.19 20.89 12.11
C GLU A 239 -26.09 20.55 10.92
N GLU A 240 -25.75 19.57 10.07
CA GLU A 240 -26.60 19.17 8.94
C GLU A 240 -27.93 18.55 9.39
N ARG A 241 -27.94 17.77 10.49
CA ARG A 241 -29.18 17.27 11.09
C ARG A 241 -30.06 18.40 11.63
N SER A 242 -29.46 19.39 12.30
CA SER A 242 -30.19 20.56 12.80
C SER A 242 -30.78 21.42 11.66
N HIS A 243 -30.07 21.54 10.54
CA HIS A 243 -30.49 22.34 9.40
C HIS A 243 -31.58 21.66 8.57
N VAL A 244 -31.54 20.32 8.45
CA VAL A 244 -32.57 19.50 7.82
C VAL A 244 -33.84 19.44 8.68
N ASP A 245 -33.73 19.33 10.00
CA ASP A 245 -34.88 19.38 10.92
C ASP A 245 -35.53 20.77 10.98
N ALA A 246 -34.75 21.85 10.89
CA ALA A 246 -35.26 23.22 10.79
C ALA A 246 -36.00 23.47 9.45
N LYS A 247 -35.52 22.88 8.34
CA LYS A 247 -36.23 22.91 7.04
C LYS A 247 -37.52 22.10 7.07
N ARG A 248 -37.54 20.93 7.72
CA ARG A 248 -38.74 20.10 7.89
C ARG A 248 -39.83 20.82 8.71
N LYS A 249 -39.46 21.54 9.77
CA LYS A 249 -40.40 22.33 10.57
C LYS A 249 -40.98 23.54 9.82
N ARG A 250 -40.23 24.18 8.92
CA ARG A 250 -40.74 25.30 8.09
C ARG A 250 -41.69 24.85 6.98
N ILE A 251 -41.48 23.67 6.40
CA ILE A 251 -42.38 23.14 5.36
C ILE A 251 -43.74 22.79 5.99
N HIS A 252 -43.75 22.22 7.20
CA HIS A 252 -45.01 21.87 7.89
C HIS A 252 -45.81 23.07 8.41
N SER A 253 -45.17 24.22 8.68
CA SER A 253 -45.88 25.44 9.12
C SER A 253 -46.49 26.25 7.98
N THR A 254 -46.10 25.99 6.73
CA THR A 254 -46.53 26.78 5.56
C THR A 254 -47.70 26.14 4.80
N GLU A 255 -48.01 24.86 5.07
CA GLU A 255 -49.12 24.12 4.43
C GLU A 255 -50.44 24.14 5.24
N MET A 256 -50.54 24.92 6.32
CA MET A 256 -51.76 24.99 7.16
C MET A 256 -52.49 26.36 7.15
N VAL A 257 -52.21 27.25 6.20
CA VAL A 257 -52.87 28.58 6.16
C VAL A 257 -53.82 28.78 4.99
N ASP A 258 -53.84 27.89 3.98
CA ASP A 258 -54.80 27.99 2.86
C ASP A 258 -55.67 26.73 2.80
N LEU A 259 -56.67 26.64 3.68
CA LEU A 259 -57.86 25.78 3.53
C LEU A 259 -58.91 26.13 4.62
N THR A 260 -59.49 27.33 4.51
CA THR A 260 -60.86 27.67 4.94
C THR A 260 -61.33 28.91 4.19
#